data_AF-A0A3M1DFU4-F1
#
_entry.id   AF-A0A3M1DFU4-F1
#
_cell.length_a   1.000
_cell.length_b   1.000
_cell.length_c   1.000
_cell.angle_alpha   90.00
_cell.angle_beta   90.00
_cell.angle_gamma   90.00
#
_symmetry.space_group_name_H-M   'P 1'
#
loop_
_entity.id
_entity.type
_entity.pdbx_description
1 polymer ?
#
loop_
_entity_poly.entity_id
_entity_poly.type
_entity_poly.pdbx_seq_one_letter_code
_entity_poly.pdbx_strand_id
1 'polypeptide(L)'
;MSTTCRREGTSLHRLTTRRFRRSPVPFRFAYRYHGHWLEGLQSALAGDHQIRNAALVLRAVELLEDFGLTIGKKAIRDGLQQTNWPGRFQVFKRRHQP
;
A
#
# COMPACT_ATOMS: atom_id res chain seq x y z
N MET A 1 0.13 8.01 -22.56
CA MET A 1 0.29 6.64 -22.02
C MET A 1 1.76 6.27 -22.11
N SER A 2 2.39 5.75 -21.04
CA SER A 2 3.84 5.48 -21.04
C SER A 2 4.19 4.49 -22.14
N THR A 3 5.24 4.78 -22.89
CA THR A 3 5.68 4.02 -24.07
C THR A 3 6.01 2.57 -23.73
N THR A 4 6.45 2.29 -22.51
CA THR A 4 6.77 0.95 -22.00
C THR A 4 5.54 0.03 -21.92
N CYS A 5 4.44 0.43 -21.28
CA CYS A 5 3.26 -0.45 -21.13
C CYS A 5 2.67 -0.85 -22.49
N ARG A 6 2.68 0.08 -23.45
CA ARG A 6 2.24 -0.19 -24.83
C ARG A 6 3.13 -1.20 -25.55
N ARG A 7 4.44 -1.16 -25.33
CA ARG A 7 5.39 -2.10 -25.94
C ARG A 7 5.22 -3.52 -25.41
N GLU A 8 5.00 -3.66 -24.11
CA GLU A 8 4.89 -4.96 -23.45
C GLU A 8 3.45 -5.54 -23.48
N GLY A 9 2.49 -4.87 -24.12
CA GLY A 9 1.09 -5.31 -24.15
C GLY A 9 0.38 -5.29 -22.78
N THR A 10 0.86 -4.48 -21.83
CA THR A 10 0.33 -4.44 -20.46
C THR A 10 -0.54 -3.21 -20.20
N SER A 11 -1.54 -3.36 -19.33
CA SER A 11 -2.41 -2.25 -18.94
C SER A 11 -1.75 -1.32 -17.93
N LEU A 12 -1.89 0.00 -18.12
CA LEU A 12 -1.46 1.01 -17.15
C LEU A 12 -2.61 1.35 -16.21
N HIS A 13 -2.48 0.98 -14.94
CA HIS A 13 -3.45 1.34 -13.91
C HIS A 13 -2.97 2.57 -13.13
N ARG A 14 -3.80 3.63 -13.09
CA ARG A 14 -3.51 4.84 -12.33
C ARG A 14 -4.32 4.88 -11.04
N LEU A 15 -3.63 5.10 -9.92
CA LEU A 15 -4.29 5.37 -8.64
C LEU A 15 -4.74 6.83 -8.58
N THR A 16 -6.02 7.06 -8.30
CA THR A 16 -6.54 8.40 -8.00
C THR A 16 -6.54 8.64 -6.49
N THR A 17 -6.32 9.89 -6.06
CA THR A 17 -6.33 10.26 -4.63
C THR A 17 -7.68 10.01 -3.94
N ARG A 18 -8.76 9.82 -4.72
CA ARG A 18 -10.09 9.47 -4.21
C ARG A 18 -10.21 8.04 -3.68
N ARG A 19 -9.24 7.17 -3.97
CA ARG A 19 -9.26 5.75 -3.54
C ARG A 19 -8.74 5.53 -2.12
N PHE A 20 -8.08 6.51 -1.51
CA PHE A 20 -7.62 6.38 -0.13
C PHE A 20 -7.81 7.68 0.64
N ARG A 21 -7.97 7.58 1.96
CA ARG A 21 -8.12 8.71 2.86
C ARG A 21 -7.09 8.58 3.97
N ARG A 22 -6.42 9.68 4.31
CA ARG A 22 -5.49 9.70 5.43
C ARG A 22 -6.27 9.83 6.74
N SER A 23 -5.78 9.16 7.78
CA SER A 23 -6.24 9.36 9.15
C SER A 23 -5.39 10.46 9.81
N PRO A 24 -5.93 11.17 10.81
CA PRO A 24 -5.11 12.01 11.70
C PRO A 24 -4.07 11.20 12.49
N VAL A 25 -4.31 9.90 12.67
CA VAL A 25 -3.35 9.00 13.33
C VAL A 25 -2.18 8.75 12.37
N PRO A 26 -0.91 8.93 12.82
CA PRO A 26 0.27 8.73 11.98
C PRO A 26 0.26 7.39 11.25
N PHE A 27 0.58 7.44 9.95
CA PHE A 27 0.71 6.27 9.05
C PHE A 27 -0.57 5.43 8.87
N ARG A 28 -1.69 5.86 9.45
CA ARG A 28 -3.00 5.20 9.33
C ARG A 28 -3.80 5.81 8.20
N PHE A 29 -4.55 4.97 7.50
CA PHE A 29 -5.35 5.37 6.35
C PHE A 29 -6.53 4.41 6.14
N ALA A 30 -7.43 4.81 5.26
CA ALA A 30 -8.52 3.99 4.74
C ALA A 30 -8.37 3.84 3.23
N TYR A 31 -8.76 2.71 2.68
CA TYR A 31 -8.69 2.43 1.25
C TYR A 31 -10.03 1.93 0.73
N ARG A 32 -10.46 2.37 -0.46
CA ARG A 32 -11.70 1.91 -1.11
C ARG A 32 -11.42 0.61 -1.87
N TYR A 33 -11.57 -0.51 -1.17
CA TYR A 33 -11.33 -1.88 -1.62
C TYR A 33 -12.61 -2.50 -2.17
N HIS A 34 -12.63 -2.85 -3.46
CA HIS A 34 -13.81 -3.42 -4.15
C HIS A 34 -15.11 -2.64 -3.87
N GLY A 35 -15.02 -1.31 -3.88
CA GLY A 35 -16.17 -0.42 -3.64
C GLY A 35 -16.47 -0.11 -2.18
N HIS A 36 -15.90 -0.86 -1.22
CA HIS A 36 -16.11 -0.66 0.20
C HIS A 36 -14.89 -0.04 0.88
N TRP A 37 -15.10 0.70 1.97
CA TRP A 37 -14.00 1.24 2.74
C TRP A 37 -13.39 0.19 3.66
N LEU A 38 -12.12 -0.11 3.43
CA LEU A 38 -11.29 -0.87 4.34
C LEU A 38 -10.59 0.12 5.29
N GLU A 39 -11.16 0.21 6.50
CA GLU A 39 -10.74 1.16 7.53
C GLU A 39 -9.59 0.63 8.39
N GLY A 40 -8.90 1.55 9.06
CA GLY A 40 -7.88 1.23 10.06
C GLY A 40 -6.64 0.51 9.50
N LEU A 41 -6.28 0.78 8.25
CA LEU A 41 -5.04 0.28 7.65
C LEU A 41 -3.85 1.10 8.16
N GLN A 42 -2.72 0.46 8.37
CA GLN A 42 -1.53 1.12 8.91
C GLN A 42 -0.27 0.67 8.17
N SER A 43 0.51 1.62 7.69
CA SER A 43 1.83 1.37 7.10
C SER A 43 2.86 1.18 8.19
N ALA A 44 3.72 0.16 8.04
CA ALA A 44 4.91 -0.02 8.87
C ALA A 44 6.02 1.01 8.58
N LEU A 45 6.05 1.54 7.36
CA LEU A 45 7.04 2.52 6.92
C LEU A 45 6.59 3.93 7.30
N ALA A 46 7.50 4.70 7.90
CA ALA A 46 7.24 6.07 8.32
C ALA A 46 7.17 7.02 7.11
N GLY A 47 6.26 8.00 7.21
CA GLY A 47 6.08 9.10 6.26
C GLY A 47 4.76 9.06 5.51
N ASP A 48 4.08 10.21 5.41
CA ASP A 48 2.76 10.34 4.77
C ASP A 48 2.75 10.05 3.26
N HIS A 49 3.94 10.09 2.64
CA HIS A 49 4.12 9.69 1.25
C HIS A 49 4.03 8.17 1.09
N GLN A 50 4.38 7.38 2.12
CA GLN A 50 4.28 5.92 2.07
C GLN A 50 2.84 5.43 2.01
N ILE A 51 1.87 6.22 2.49
CA ILE A 51 0.44 5.91 2.34
C ILE A 51 0.06 5.77 0.86
N ARG A 52 0.67 6.57 -0.04
CA ARG A 52 0.43 6.45 -1.50
C ARG A 52 0.97 5.12 -2.04
N ASN A 53 2.14 4.69 -1.57
CA ASN A 53 2.73 3.41 -1.96
C ASN A 53 1.88 2.25 -1.44
N ALA A 54 1.43 2.31 -0.18
CA ALA A 54 0.53 1.32 0.40
C ALA A 54 -0.79 1.24 -0.39
N ALA A 55 -1.39 2.37 -0.75
CA ALA A 55 -2.60 2.40 -1.58
C ALA A 55 -2.36 1.86 -3.00
N LEU A 56 -1.16 2.03 -3.56
CA LEU A 56 -0.78 1.43 -4.84
C LEU A 56 -0.65 -0.10 -4.73
N VAL A 57 -0.06 -0.60 -3.65
CA VAL A 57 0.01 -2.04 -3.36
C VAL A 57 -1.40 -2.62 -3.24
N LEU A 58 -2.32 -1.96 -2.53
CA LEU A 58 -3.71 -2.42 -2.44
C LEU A 58 -4.40 -2.46 -3.80
N ARG A 59 -4.08 -1.51 -4.70
CA ARG A 59 -4.59 -1.58 -6.07
C ARG A 59 -4.01 -2.77 -6.83
N ALA A 60 -2.74 -3.10 -6.62
CA ALA A 60 -2.13 -4.29 -7.22
C ALA A 60 -2.76 -5.57 -6.67
N VAL A 61 -3.08 -5.62 -5.37
CA VAL A 61 -3.80 -6.73 -4.74
C VAL A 61 -5.18 -6.91 -5.39
N GLU A 62 -5.98 -5.84 -5.55
CA GLU A 62 -7.27 -5.93 -6.25
C GLU A 62 -7.11 -6.51 -7.67
N LEU A 63 -6.09 -6.07 -8.40
CA LEU A 63 -5.82 -6.58 -9.76
C LEU A 63 -5.45 -8.07 -9.74
N LEU A 64 -4.63 -8.51 -8.79
CA LEU A 64 -4.26 -9.92 -8.65
C LEU A 64 -5.48 -10.79 -8.28
N GLU A 65 -6.40 -10.26 -7.48
CA GLU A 65 -7.69 -10.91 -7.21
C GLU A 65 -8.57 -11.02 -8.45
N ASP A 66 -8.59 -9.99 -9.31
CA ASP A 66 -9.26 -10.05 -10.62
C ASP A 66 -8.67 -11.16 -11.52
N PHE A 67 -7.41 -11.56 -11.30
CA PHE A 67 -6.75 -12.70 -11.96
C PHE A 67 -6.91 -14.05 -11.23
N GLY A 68 -7.72 -14.10 -10.16
CA GLY A 68 -8.08 -15.33 -9.45
C GLY A 68 -7.21 -15.66 -8.23
N LEU A 69 -6.26 -14.80 -7.83
CA LEU A 69 -5.51 -14.99 -6.58
C LEU A 69 -6.33 -14.51 -5.38
N THR A 70 -6.56 -15.37 -4.39
CA THR A 70 -7.32 -14.97 -3.18
C THR A 70 -6.39 -14.37 -2.13
N ILE A 71 -6.56 -13.09 -1.78
CA ILE A 71 -5.76 -12.41 -0.75
C ILE A 71 -6.68 -11.89 0.36
N GLY A 72 -6.68 -12.60 1.51
CA GLY A 72 -7.55 -12.22 2.62
C GLY A 72 -7.23 -10.85 3.23
N LYS A 73 -8.26 -10.15 3.73
CA LYS A 73 -8.11 -8.85 4.45
C LYS A 73 -7.11 -8.92 5.60
N LYS A 74 -6.99 -10.07 6.28
CA LYS A 74 -5.97 -10.30 7.31
C LYS A 74 -4.55 -10.25 6.72
N ALA A 75 -4.30 -11.00 5.64
CA ALA A 75 -3.00 -11.00 4.95
C ALA A 75 -2.62 -9.59 4.46
N ILE A 76 -3.58 -8.80 3.99
CA ILE A 76 -3.38 -7.40 3.63
C ILE A 76 -2.89 -6.58 4.84
N ARG A 77 -3.61 -6.65 5.97
CA ARG A 77 -3.25 -5.89 7.18
C ARG A 77 -1.90 -6.32 7.72
N ASP A 78 -1.68 -7.62 7.82
CA ASP A 78 -0.43 -8.21 8.27
C ASP A 78 0.73 -7.78 7.37
N GLY A 79 0.58 -7.88 6.05
CA GLY A 79 1.60 -7.47 5.09
C GLY A 79 1.98 -6.00 5.21
N LEU A 80 0.99 -5.10 5.33
CA LEU A 80 1.25 -3.66 5.52
C LEU A 80 1.97 -3.36 6.85
N GLN A 81 1.69 -4.10 7.92
CA GLN A 81 2.28 -3.90 9.25
C GLN A 81 3.63 -4.60 9.43
N GLN A 82 3.89 -5.67 8.69
CA GLN A 82 5.13 -6.45 8.79
C GLN A 82 6.15 -6.08 7.70
N THR A 83 5.79 -5.19 6.78
CA THR A 83 6.70 -4.73 5.71
C THR A 83 7.98 -4.15 6.31
N ASN A 84 9.10 -4.81 6.03
CA ASN A 84 10.44 -4.37 6.41
C ASN A 84 11.20 -3.97 5.14
N TRP A 85 11.53 -2.70 4.99
CA TRP A 85 12.24 -2.18 3.79
C TRP A 85 13.38 -1.25 4.18
N PRO A 86 14.60 -1.79 4.42
CA PRO A 86 15.76 -1.00 4.79
C PRO A 86 16.02 0.14 3.79
N GLY A 87 16.33 1.33 4.30
CA GLY A 87 16.63 2.51 3.48
C GLY A 87 15.41 3.30 2.98
N ARG A 88 14.16 2.88 3.24
CA ARG A 88 12.94 3.68 2.95
C ARG A 88 12.33 4.27 4.22
N PHE A 89 13.01 5.25 4.82
CA PHE A 89 12.56 5.96 6.03
C PHE A 89 12.14 5.04 7.19
N GLN A 90 12.76 3.87 7.31
CA GLN A 90 12.68 3.11 8.55
C GLN A 90 13.49 3.84 9.62
N VAL A 91 12.82 4.19 10.72
CA VAL A 91 13.52 4.66 11.91
C VAL A 91 14.28 3.46 12.47
N PHE A 92 15.60 3.45 12.34
CA PHE A 92 16.43 2.49 13.05
C PHE A 92 16.33 2.80 14.54
N LYS A 93 15.89 1.81 15.34
CA LYS A 93 16.03 1.90 16.79
C LYS A 93 17.54 1.96 17.07
N ARG A 94 18.08 3.11 17.48
CA ARG A 94 19.42 3.17 18.08
C ARG A 94 19.36 2.27 19.31
N ARG A 95 19.97 1.08 19.25
CA ARG A 95 20.36 0.37 20.46
C ARG A 95 21.31 1.33 21.19
N HIS A 96 20.85 1.92 22.28
CA HIS A 96 21.77 2.42 23.29
C HIS A 96 22.42 1.18 23.87
N GLN A 97 23.68 0.98 23.55
CA GLN A 97 24.54 0.10 24.33
C GLN A 97 25.28 1.03 25.30
N PRO A 98 25.26 0.74 26.62
CA PRO A 98 26.02 1.51 27.59
C PRO A 98 27.53 1.47 27.30
#